data_AF-A0A0D0DD69-F1
#
_entry.id   AF-A0A0D0DD69-F1
#
_cell.length_a   1.000
_cell.length_b   1.000
_cell.length_c   1.000
_cell.angle_alpha   90.00
_cell.angle_beta   90.00
_cell.angle_gamma   90.00
#
_symmetry.space_group_name_H-M   'P 1'
#
loop_
_entity.id
_entity.type
_entity.pdbx_description
1 polymer ?
#
loop_
_entity_poly.entity_id
_entity_poly.type
_entity_poly.pdbx_seq_one_letter_code
_entity_poly.pdbx_strand_id
1 'polypeptide(L)'
;VHGAWAKLVNWKLTPQVWGELSTSGQHLFHSLMETGYPLFTYAKGHWKLEHLAQNSYSAWHINHLDEGCNWKKWSISIKGESDNGVAVSLGRKRKGKAKAVNEERPSKKPKGKISFLLI
;
A
#
# COMPACT_ATOMS: atom_id res chain seq x y z
N VAL A 1 -10.20 3.76 1.02
CA VAL A 1 -8.84 4.35 0.97
C VAL A 1 -8.48 4.87 -0.42
N HIS A 2 -8.43 4.04 -1.48
CA HIS A 2 -8.02 4.50 -2.83
C HIS A 2 -8.84 5.68 -3.36
N GLY A 3 -10.16 5.69 -3.12
CA GLY A 3 -11.01 6.83 -3.49
C GLY A 3 -10.67 8.14 -2.75
N ALA A 4 -10.19 8.06 -1.51
CA ALA A 4 -9.75 9.23 -0.76
C ALA A 4 -8.44 9.80 -1.34
N TRP A 5 -7.49 8.93 -1.68
CA TRP A 5 -6.27 9.33 -2.39
C TRP A 5 -6.56 9.92 -3.77
N ALA A 6 -7.50 9.34 -4.53
CA ALA A 6 -7.93 9.90 -5.80
C ALA A 6 -8.49 11.32 -5.67
N LYS A 7 -9.26 11.60 -4.61
CA LYS A 7 -9.76 12.94 -4.32
C LYS A 7 -8.61 13.91 -3.98
N LEU A 8 -7.59 13.48 -3.23
CA LEU A 8 -6.40 14.31 -2.97
C LEU A 8 -5.69 14.72 -4.28
N VAL A 9 -5.56 13.80 -5.24
CA VAL A 9 -4.96 14.08 -6.56
C VAL A 9 -5.78 15.10 -7.33
N ASN A 10 -7.10 14.95 -7.35
CA ASN A 10 -7.99 15.87 -8.02
C ASN A 10 -7.91 17.29 -7.44
N TRP A 11 -7.60 17.40 -6.14
CA TRP A 11 -7.47 18.67 -5.42
C TRP A 11 -6.03 19.19 -5.39
N LYS A 12 -5.08 18.49 -6.04
CA LYS A 12 -3.64 18.83 -6.04
C LYS A 12 -3.03 18.91 -4.64
N LEU A 13 -3.52 18.06 -3.73
CA LEU A 13 -3.05 17.96 -2.35
C LEU A 13 -2.23 16.68 -2.09
N THR A 14 -2.05 15.82 -3.09
CA THR A 14 -1.24 14.60 -2.95
C THR A 14 0.24 14.92 -2.81
N PRO A 15 0.92 14.42 -1.77
CA PRO A 15 2.34 14.57 -1.60
C PRO A 15 3.09 13.45 -2.31
N GLN A 16 4.38 13.66 -2.56
CA GLN A 16 5.23 12.62 -3.12
C GLN A 16 5.48 11.49 -2.10
N VAL A 17 5.64 11.85 -0.82
CA VAL A 17 5.75 10.92 0.30
C VAL A 17 4.61 11.20 1.28
N TRP A 18 3.98 10.16 1.84
CA TRP A 18 2.83 10.35 2.73
C TRP A 18 3.12 11.28 3.92
N GLY A 19 4.34 11.24 4.48
CA GLY A 19 4.76 12.10 5.58
C GLY A 19 4.83 13.60 5.27
N GLU A 20 4.78 13.98 3.99
CA GLU A 20 4.80 15.38 3.54
C GLU A 20 3.38 15.90 3.22
N LEU A 21 2.34 15.12 3.55
CA LEU A 21 0.95 15.54 3.35
C LEU A 21 0.66 16.82 4.14
N SER A 22 0.25 17.88 3.43
CA SER A 22 -0.15 19.14 4.03
C SER A 22 -1.29 18.96 5.04
N THR A 23 -1.40 19.88 6.01
CA THR A 23 -2.47 19.82 7.03
C THR A 23 -3.87 19.82 6.40
N SER A 24 -4.09 20.56 5.31
CA SER A 24 -5.36 20.56 4.58
C SER A 24 -5.61 19.22 3.88
N GLY A 25 -4.58 18.61 3.29
CA GLY A 25 -4.63 17.27 2.73
C GLY A 25 -4.93 16.19 3.77
N GLN A 26 -4.30 16.27 4.94
CA GLN A 26 -4.58 15.39 6.07
C GLN A 26 -6.05 15.51 6.49
N HIS A 27 -6.54 16.74 6.71
CA HIS A 27 -7.93 16.97 7.11
C HIS A 27 -8.93 16.43 6.07
N LEU A 28 -8.68 16.68 4.78
CA LEU A 28 -9.51 16.14 3.70
C LEU A 28 -9.49 14.61 3.69
N PHE A 29 -8.32 13.99 3.84
CA PHE A 29 -8.20 12.54 3.88
C PHE A 29 -8.94 11.92 5.07
N HIS A 30 -8.78 12.49 6.27
CA HIS A 30 -9.50 12.07 7.48
C HIS A 30 -11.01 12.19 7.28
N SER A 31 -11.49 13.35 6.85
CA SER A 31 -12.92 13.59 6.61
C SER A 31 -13.50 12.58 5.61
N LEU A 32 -12.82 12.29 4.50
CA LEU A 32 -13.28 11.32 3.50
C LEU A 32 -13.32 9.90 4.06
N MET A 33 -12.33 9.51 4.85
CA MET A 33 -12.23 8.17 5.41
C MET A 33 -13.21 7.95 6.55
N GLU A 34 -13.43 8.93 7.41
CA GLU A 34 -14.41 8.87 8.51
C GLU A 34 -15.84 8.89 8.00
N THR A 35 -16.12 9.69 6.96
CA THR A 35 -17.44 9.71 6.31
C THR A 35 -17.78 8.37 5.67
N GLY A 36 -16.80 7.72 5.01
CA GLY A 36 -17.01 6.43 4.36
C GLY A 36 -16.93 5.22 5.31
N TYR A 37 -16.21 5.36 6.43
CA TYR A 37 -15.96 4.30 7.38
C TYR A 37 -16.00 4.85 8.81
N PRO A 38 -17.20 4.87 9.44
CA PRO A 38 -17.39 5.42 10.78
C PRO A 38 -16.48 4.80 11.85
N LEU A 39 -15.95 3.59 11.61
CA LEU A 39 -14.99 2.94 12.50
C LEU A 39 -13.74 3.81 12.77
N PHE A 40 -13.32 4.64 11.81
CA PHE A 40 -12.19 5.54 12.00
C PHE A 40 -12.54 6.76 12.86
N THR A 41 -13.81 7.17 12.92
CA THR A 41 -14.27 8.26 13.80
C THR A 41 -14.09 7.92 15.29
N TYR A 42 -14.27 6.64 15.64
CA TYR A 42 -14.12 6.20 17.03
C TYR A 42 -12.66 5.98 17.46
N ALA A 43 -11.72 5.96 16.52
CA ALA A 43 -10.31 5.77 16.82
C ALA A 43 -9.68 7.10 17.26
N LYS A 44 -9.57 7.30 18.59
CA LYS A 44 -8.85 8.48 19.14
C LYS A 44 -7.46 8.60 18.55
N GLY A 45 -7.15 9.80 18.05
CA GLY A 45 -5.82 10.18 17.56
C GLY A 45 -5.49 9.73 16.15
N HIS A 46 -6.46 9.21 15.37
CA HIS A 46 -6.35 8.84 13.95
C HIS A 46 -5.16 7.92 13.57
N TRP A 47 -4.47 7.35 14.56
CA TRP A 47 -3.22 6.62 14.37
C TRP A 47 -3.41 5.39 13.49
N LYS A 48 -4.59 4.75 13.54
CA LYS A 48 -4.93 3.61 12.68
C LYS A 48 -4.99 4.00 11.22
N LEU A 49 -5.58 5.17 10.94
CA LEU A 49 -5.72 5.66 9.58
C LEU A 49 -4.36 6.09 9.03
N GLU A 50 -3.58 6.76 9.86
CA GLU A 50 -2.22 7.19 9.52
C GLU A 50 -1.30 5.98 9.28
N HIS A 51 -1.35 4.98 10.15
CA HIS A 51 -0.61 3.73 9.97
C HIS A 51 -1.03 2.99 8.69
N LEU A 52 -2.33 2.94 8.38
CA LEU A 52 -2.81 2.34 7.14
C LEU A 52 -2.22 3.07 5.93
N ALA A 53 -2.25 4.40 5.94
CA ALA A 53 -1.79 5.19 4.83
C ALA A 53 -0.27 5.09 4.64
N GLN A 54 0.53 5.17 5.71
CA GLN A 54 1.99 4.98 5.67
C GLN A 54 2.39 3.64 5.03
N ASN A 55 1.66 2.56 5.32
CA ASN A 55 2.00 1.23 4.82
C ASN A 55 1.56 0.98 3.37
N SER A 56 0.52 1.67 2.89
CA SER A 56 -0.13 1.32 1.62
C SER A 56 -0.08 2.44 0.56
N TYR A 57 0.18 3.69 0.96
CA TYR A 57 0.22 4.83 0.06
C TYR A 57 1.30 4.68 -1.01
N SER A 58 2.54 4.36 -0.63
CA SER A 58 3.66 4.28 -1.58
C SER A 58 3.40 3.27 -2.70
N ALA A 59 2.83 2.11 -2.35
CA ALA A 59 2.46 1.08 -3.33
C ALA A 59 1.37 1.57 -4.29
N TRP A 60 0.38 2.32 -3.78
CA TRP A 60 -0.65 2.90 -4.61
C TRP A 60 -0.12 4.04 -5.48
N HIS A 61 0.66 4.96 -4.90
CA HIS A 61 1.29 6.10 -5.59
C HIS A 61 2.08 5.60 -6.80
N ILE A 62 2.98 4.63 -6.62
CA ILE A 62 3.80 4.07 -7.70
C ILE A 62 2.95 3.47 -8.83
N ASN A 63 1.78 2.91 -8.52
CA ASN A 63 0.93 2.28 -9.53
C ASN A 63 0.04 3.27 -10.29
N HIS A 64 -0.30 4.43 -9.70
CA HIS A 64 -1.32 5.32 -10.23
C HIS A 64 -0.81 6.72 -10.59
N LEU A 65 0.30 7.18 -9.97
CA LEU A 65 0.80 8.54 -10.08
C LEU A 65 2.22 8.62 -10.65
N ASP A 66 2.46 9.63 -11.47
CA ASP A 66 3.80 9.97 -11.95
C ASP A 66 4.62 10.73 -10.89
N GLU A 67 5.85 11.12 -11.23
CA GLU A 67 6.74 11.85 -10.33
C GLU A 67 6.18 13.22 -9.92
N GLY A 68 5.30 13.81 -10.73
CA GLY A 68 4.62 15.07 -10.43
C GLY A 68 3.32 14.89 -9.64
N CYS A 69 3.07 13.70 -9.07
CA CYS A 69 1.84 13.35 -8.37
C CYS A 69 0.57 13.51 -9.22
N ASN A 70 0.70 13.42 -10.56
CA ASN A 70 -0.42 13.45 -11.48
C ASN A 70 -0.81 12.05 -11.89
N TRP A 71 -2.05 11.88 -12.36
CA TRP A 71 -2.53 10.63 -12.89
C TRP A 71 -1.62 10.13 -14.02
N LYS A 72 -1.13 8.89 -13.91
CA LYS A 72 -0.39 8.26 -14.99
C LYS A 72 -1.26 8.18 -16.23
N LYS A 73 -0.74 8.68 -17.35
CA LYS A 73 -1.27 8.36 -18.67
C LYS A 73 -0.93 6.90 -18.94
N TRP A 74 -1.93 6.04 -18.90
CA TRP A 74 -1.77 4.71 -19.43
C TRP A 74 -1.65 4.87 -20.95
N SER A 75 -0.45 4.69 -21.50
CA SER A 75 -0.36 4.46 -22.93
C SER A 75 -1.04 3.13 -23.19
N ILE A 76 -2.16 3.16 -23.92
CA ILE A 76 -2.55 1.99 -24.69
C ILE A 76 -1.37 1.77 -25.63
N SER A 77 -0.46 0.87 -25.29
CA SER A 77 0.41 0.29 -26.30
C SER A 77 -0.50 -0.54 -27.19
N ILE A 78 -1.18 0.11 -28.15
CA ILE A 78 -1.62 -0.59 -29.35
C ILE A 78 -0.29 -0.99 -29.98
N LYS A 79 0.11 -2.24 -29.75
CA LYS A 79 1.11 -2.89 -30.59
C LYS A 79 0.43 -2.94 -31.96
N GLY A 80 0.66 -1.92 -32.76
CA GLY A 80 0.19 -1.89 -34.12
C GLY A 80 0.83 -3.05 -34.83
N GLU A 81 0.04 -4.04 -35.16
CA GLU A 81 0.28 -4.78 -36.37
C GLU A 81 -1.06 -5.26 -36.91
N SER A 82 -1.16 -5.23 -38.23
CA SER A 82 -2.24 -5.84 -38.96
C SER A 82 -2.57 -7.23 -38.40
N ASP A 83 -3.84 -7.42 -38.13
CA ASP A 83 -4.59 -8.64 -37.84
C ASP A 83 -4.69 -9.17 -36.38
N ASN A 84 -5.96 -9.45 -36.07
CA ASN A 84 -6.54 -10.32 -35.04
C ASN A 84 -6.50 -10.01 -33.53
N GLY A 85 -7.73 -9.89 -32.99
CA GLY A 85 -8.16 -10.59 -31.78
C GLY A 85 -8.04 -9.82 -30.45
N VAL A 86 -9.20 -9.48 -29.87
CA VAL A 86 -9.36 -8.97 -28.50
C VAL A 86 -8.66 -9.91 -27.50
N ALA A 87 -7.58 -9.45 -26.87
CA ALA A 87 -6.95 -10.11 -25.73
C ALA A 87 -6.62 -9.09 -24.64
N VAL A 88 -7.55 -8.93 -23.67
CA VAL A 88 -7.34 -8.15 -22.45
C VAL A 88 -6.31 -8.89 -21.59
N SER A 89 -5.06 -8.42 -21.60
CA SER A 89 -3.99 -8.99 -20.77
C SER A 89 -3.99 -8.34 -19.39
N LEU A 90 -4.67 -8.97 -18.44
CA LEU A 90 -4.58 -8.69 -17.01
C LEU A 90 -3.28 -9.28 -16.45
N GLY A 91 -2.46 -8.43 -15.82
CA GLY A 91 -1.45 -8.87 -14.85
C GLY A 91 -0.01 -8.52 -15.22
N ARG A 92 0.55 -7.49 -14.55
CA ARG A 92 2.00 -7.39 -14.39
C ARG A 92 2.43 -8.40 -13.32
N LYS A 93 3.05 -9.49 -13.77
CA LYS A 93 3.72 -10.50 -12.94
C LYS A 93 4.77 -9.83 -12.05
N ARG A 94 4.54 -9.84 -10.73
CA ARG A 94 5.55 -9.48 -9.73
C ARG A 94 6.70 -10.49 -9.82
N LYS A 95 7.88 -10.03 -10.24
CA LYS A 95 9.12 -10.81 -10.13
C LYS A 95 9.66 -10.58 -8.71
N GLY A 96 9.32 -11.49 -7.80
CA GLY A 96 9.91 -11.52 -6.46
C GLY A 96 11.40 -11.79 -6.58
N LYS A 97 12.22 -10.80 -6.22
CA LYS A 97 13.60 -11.05 -5.78
C LYS A 97 13.55 -11.17 -4.26
N ALA A 98 13.57 -12.39 -3.75
CA ALA A 98 13.88 -12.62 -2.35
C ALA A 98 15.30 -12.12 -2.08
N LYS A 99 15.45 -11.12 -1.21
CA LYS A 99 16.73 -10.88 -0.53
C LYS A 99 16.75 -11.78 0.70
N ALA A 100 17.72 -12.70 0.73
CA ALA A 100 18.00 -13.54 1.87
C ALA A 100 18.34 -12.67 3.08
N VAL A 101 17.52 -12.77 4.13
CA VAL A 101 17.89 -12.39 5.49
C VAL A 101 18.81 -13.49 6.00
N ASN A 102 20.06 -13.15 6.31
CA ASN A 102 20.96 -14.01 7.06
C ASN A 102 20.58 -13.87 8.55
N GLU A 103 19.66 -14.72 9.02
CA GLU A 103 19.39 -14.91 10.45
C GLU A 103 20.22 -16.13 10.88
N GLU A 104 21.37 -15.84 11.47
CA GLU A 104 22.26 -16.83 12.05
C GLU A 104 21.60 -17.38 13.32
N ARG A 105 20.81 -18.46 13.18
CA ARG A 105 20.36 -19.28 14.30
C ARG A 105 21.37 -20.40 14.55
N PRO A 106 21.92 -20.56 15.77
CA PRO A 106 22.68 -21.76 16.10
C PRO A 106 21.74 -22.97 16.29
N SER A 107 21.88 -23.94 15.37
CA SER A 107 21.48 -25.34 15.53
C SER A 107 22.38 -26.04 16.58
N LYS A 108 22.00 -27.01 17.43
CA LYS A 108 21.42 -28.36 17.20
C LYS A 108 20.94 -29.02 18.54
N LYS A 109 20.08 -30.04 18.39
CA LYS A 109 19.32 -30.96 19.31
C LYS A 109 20.22 -31.82 20.29
N PRO A 110 19.76 -32.77 21.18
CA PRO A 110 18.47 -33.51 21.23
C PRO A 110 17.88 -34.00 22.61
N LYS A 111 16.63 -34.53 22.53
CA LYS A 111 15.86 -35.52 23.34
C LYS A 111 16.23 -35.81 24.82
N GLY A 112 15.25 -35.67 25.73
CA GLY A 112 15.26 -36.34 27.04
C GLY A 112 14.07 -36.02 27.97
N LYS A 113 13.27 -37.06 28.26
CA LYS A 113 12.23 -37.31 29.30
C LYS A 113 11.60 -36.15 30.11
N ILE A 114 10.26 -36.16 30.08
CA ILE A 114 9.35 -35.44 30.99
C ILE A 114 9.46 -36.02 32.40
N SER A 115 9.63 -35.15 33.39
CA SER A 115 9.31 -35.43 34.79
C SER A 115 8.56 -34.24 35.36
N PHE A 116 7.29 -34.45 35.71
CA PHE A 116 6.54 -33.55 36.58
C PHE A 116 7.05 -33.73 38.01
N LEU A 117 7.33 -32.64 38.72
CA LEU A 117 7.26 -32.65 40.18
C LEU A 117 6.61 -31.35 40.66
N LEU A 118 5.41 -31.54 41.22
CA LEU A 118 4.72 -30.66 42.14
C LEU A 118 5.54 -30.61 43.44
N ILE A 119 5.71 -29.43 44.03
CA ILE A 119 5.61 -29.12 45.47
C ILE A 119 5.53 -27.59 45.55
#